data_AF-A0A843E9L7-F1
#
_entry.id   AF-A0A843E9L7-F1
#
_cell.length_a   1.000
_cell.length_b   1.000
_cell.length_c   1.000
_cell.angle_alpha   90.00
_cell.angle_beta   90.00
_cell.angle_gamma   90.00
#
_symmetry.space_group_name_H-M   'P 1'
#
loop_
_entity.id
_entity.type
_entity.pdbx_description
1 polymer ?
#
loop_
_entity_poly.entity_id
_entity_poly.type
_entity_poly.pdbx_seq_one_letter_code
_entity_poly.pdbx_strand_id
1 'polypeptide(L)'
;MVLKADVAPPKHTWWYRPLLAVGRPLLLPFVRRMYNIRTEKYKGKIPDASIVMFNHVSDYDFIGTLNGFRPYARYVASDALIRKRYMRFIMGLVSDFIFRRKGENGDNVVESVKATIAKGVHVCIAPEGGESINGTTAYIRPRTGQMVKDANAGMVTFRMEGGYFLKPSWSKHRYKGPMYGRVVGVYTKEEMAALSAEEINDIIYRDLYVNSYEWQREHKELYEGDTGRAEFMEQVLYLCPKCKKVGGLHSKHNTLSCSECGYALEVDQYGFFTGEEVIFDNLYDWDVWQRNLINSKVDEYKADPEKVIFSDSGQILKGLENNYPYVIEENVTLSMSAARITIKGEKTDIDLPLEEVQSITVVSREDVGIIHKGVYYQVGAEVQRSGVKYKQLISMLRGRQFL
;
A
#
# COMPACT_ATOMS: atom_id res chain seq x y z
N MET A 1 3.79 -21.68 16.92
CA MET A 1 5.00 -22.33 16.37
C MET A 1 5.60 -21.39 15.34
N VAL A 2 6.62 -20.63 15.74
CA VAL A 2 7.26 -19.61 14.91
C VAL A 2 8.13 -20.35 13.88
N LEU A 3 7.71 -20.37 12.62
CA LEU A 3 8.60 -20.73 11.52
C LEU A 3 9.72 -19.69 11.52
N LYS A 4 10.85 -20.01 12.15
CA LYS A 4 12.12 -19.35 11.85
C LYS A 4 12.33 -19.56 10.36
N ALA A 5 12.13 -18.50 9.57
CA ALA A 5 12.60 -18.47 8.22
C ALA A 5 14.13 -18.45 8.30
N ASP A 6 14.74 -19.62 8.46
CA ASP A 6 16.11 -19.85 8.06
C ASP A 6 16.14 -19.67 6.55
N VAL A 7 16.29 -18.40 6.14
CA VAL A 7 16.46 -18.03 4.73
C VAL A 7 17.80 -18.60 4.32
N ALA A 8 17.78 -19.83 3.81
CA ALA A 8 18.94 -20.42 3.17
C ALA A 8 19.46 -19.39 2.14
N PRO A 9 20.77 -19.06 2.18
CA PRO A 9 21.34 -18.08 1.24
C PRO A 9 21.01 -18.54 -0.18
N PRO A 10 20.64 -17.62 -1.11
CA PRO A 10 20.18 -18.02 -2.43
C PRO A 10 21.24 -18.93 -3.07
N LYS A 11 20.86 -20.18 -3.35
CA LYS A 11 21.59 -21.04 -4.28
C LYS A 11 21.70 -20.20 -5.54
N HIS A 12 22.91 -19.92 -6.02
CA HIS A 12 23.09 -19.12 -7.22
C HIS A 12 22.35 -19.82 -8.38
N THR A 13 21.13 -19.36 -8.63
CA THR A 13 20.21 -19.89 -9.64
C THR A 13 20.66 -19.34 -10.97
N TRP A 14 21.78 -19.89 -11.46
CA TRP A 14 22.41 -19.55 -12.73
C TRP A 14 21.43 -19.64 -13.91
N TRP A 15 20.30 -20.34 -13.74
CA TRP A 15 19.22 -20.44 -14.70
C TRP A 15 18.28 -19.23 -14.77
N TYR A 16 18.14 -18.34 -13.77
CA TYR A 16 17.19 -17.21 -13.87
C TYR A 16 17.63 -16.19 -14.92
N ARG A 17 18.93 -15.92 -15.03
CA ARG A 17 19.45 -14.97 -16.04
C ARG A 17 19.12 -15.43 -17.48
N PRO A 18 19.42 -16.68 -17.90
CA PRO A 18 19.02 -17.17 -19.21
C PRO A 18 17.50 -17.36 -19.35
N LEU A 19 16.81 -17.82 -18.30
CA LEU A 19 15.34 -17.95 -18.31
C LEU A 19 14.65 -16.60 -18.54
N LEU A 20 15.12 -15.53 -17.90
CA LEU A 20 14.62 -14.18 -18.14
C LEU A 20 15.06 -13.63 -19.49
N ALA A 21 16.27 -13.95 -19.96
CA ALA A 21 16.72 -13.54 -21.29
C ALA A 21 15.83 -14.11 -22.41
N VAL A 22 15.34 -15.35 -22.26
CA VAL A 22 14.43 -16.02 -23.21
C VAL A 22 12.96 -15.73 -22.92
N GLY A 23 12.55 -15.74 -21.65
CA GLY A 23 11.15 -15.57 -21.24
C GLY A 23 10.67 -14.13 -21.37
N ARG A 24 11.52 -13.12 -21.13
CA ARG A 24 11.14 -11.71 -21.28
C ARG A 24 10.69 -11.35 -22.70
N PRO A 25 11.42 -11.64 -23.78
CA PRO A 25 10.95 -11.29 -25.12
C PRO A 25 9.66 -12.04 -25.53
N LEU A 26 9.36 -13.19 -24.94
CA LEU A 26 8.11 -13.93 -25.20
C LEU A 26 6.92 -13.40 -24.40
N LEU A 27 7.12 -13.11 -23.10
CA LEU A 27 6.03 -12.74 -22.19
C LEU A 27 5.81 -11.22 -22.10
N LEU A 28 6.87 -10.41 -22.12
CA LEU A 28 6.74 -8.96 -21.94
C LEU A 28 5.92 -8.28 -23.03
N PRO A 29 5.99 -8.61 -24.33
CA PRO A 29 5.13 -7.94 -25.32
C PRO A 29 3.64 -8.16 -25.06
N PHE A 30 3.26 -9.38 -24.68
CA PHE A 30 1.88 -9.72 -24.34
C PHE A 30 1.42 -8.97 -23.09
N VAL A 31 2.22 -9.02 -22.03
CA VAL A 31 1.92 -8.35 -20.76
C VAL A 31 1.90 -6.82 -20.95
N ARG A 32 2.85 -6.26 -21.69
CA ARG A 32 2.92 -4.84 -22.04
C ARG A 32 1.66 -4.38 -22.76
N ARG A 33 1.13 -5.17 -23.69
CA ARG A 33 -0.13 -4.87 -24.39
C ARG A 33 -1.33 -5.01 -23.46
N MET A 34 -1.39 -6.07 -22.66
CA MET A 34 -2.50 -6.34 -21.74
C MET A 34 -2.65 -5.26 -20.64
N TYR A 35 -1.54 -4.70 -20.17
CA TYR A 35 -1.51 -3.69 -19.11
C TYR A 35 -1.14 -2.28 -19.61
N ASN A 36 -1.01 -2.08 -20.93
CA ASN A 36 -0.60 -0.84 -21.60
C ASN A 36 0.59 -0.15 -20.88
N ILE A 37 1.61 -0.94 -20.57
CA ILE A 37 2.79 -0.51 -19.84
C ILE A 37 3.76 0.16 -20.81
N ARG A 38 4.21 1.37 -20.47
CA ARG A 38 5.08 2.21 -21.30
C ARG A 38 6.29 2.58 -20.47
N THR A 39 7.40 1.87 -20.65
CA THR A 39 8.63 2.19 -19.92
C THR A 39 9.68 2.81 -20.82
N GLU A 40 10.33 3.84 -20.31
CA GLU A 40 11.52 4.40 -20.94
C GLU A 40 12.71 3.48 -20.77
N LYS A 41 13.51 3.34 -21.83
CA LYS A 41 14.76 2.58 -21.76
C LYS A 41 15.84 3.48 -21.19
N TYR A 42 16.30 3.17 -19.98
CA TYR A 42 17.49 3.82 -19.43
C TYR A 42 18.73 3.49 -20.30
N LYS A 43 19.45 4.52 -20.74
CA LYS A 43 20.62 4.39 -21.63
C LYS A 43 21.96 4.43 -20.89
N GLY A 44 21.96 4.86 -19.62
CA GLY A 44 23.16 4.95 -18.80
C GLY A 44 23.61 3.58 -18.28
N LYS A 45 24.81 3.55 -17.68
CA LYS A 45 25.32 2.36 -16.98
C LYS A 45 24.65 2.26 -15.61
N ILE A 46 24.16 1.07 -15.28
CA ILE A 46 23.62 0.75 -13.95
C ILE A 46 24.77 0.10 -13.15
N PRO A 47 25.01 0.48 -11.87
CA PRO A 47 26.03 -0.16 -11.05
C PRO A 47 25.74 -1.64 -10.84
N ASP A 48 26.77 -2.48 -10.77
CA ASP A 48 26.63 -3.95 -10.90
C ASP A 48 25.71 -4.60 -9.85
N ALA A 49 25.65 -4.07 -8.62
CA ALA A 49 24.66 -4.45 -7.61
C ALA A 49 24.13 -3.21 -6.87
N SER A 50 22.83 -2.99 -6.98
CA SER A 50 22.17 -1.81 -6.41
C SER A 50 20.82 -2.19 -5.80
N ILE A 51 20.38 -1.39 -4.85
CA ILE A 51 19.01 -1.40 -4.37
C ILE A 51 18.19 -0.56 -5.34
N VAL A 52 17.25 -1.20 -6.02
CA VAL A 52 16.30 -0.57 -6.95
C VAL A 52 15.04 -0.26 -6.16
N MET A 53 14.73 1.02 -5.99
CA MET A 53 13.53 1.47 -5.30
C MET A 53 12.50 1.97 -6.29
N PHE A 54 11.23 1.61 -6.10
CA PHE A 54 10.12 2.06 -6.92
C PHE A 54 8.92 2.45 -6.07
N ASN A 55 8.15 3.45 -6.50
CA ASN A 55 6.89 3.79 -5.83
C ASN A 55 5.82 2.73 -6.10
N HIS A 56 4.90 2.57 -5.16
CA HIS A 56 3.87 1.55 -5.22
C HIS A 56 2.49 2.15 -5.50
N VAL A 57 2.22 2.47 -6.77
CA VAL A 57 0.94 3.03 -7.23
C VAL A 57 -0.10 1.96 -7.57
N SER A 58 0.31 0.73 -7.87
CA SER A 58 -0.58 -0.38 -8.25
C SER A 58 0.01 -1.78 -8.01
N ASP A 59 -0.85 -2.80 -7.98
CA ASP A 59 -0.43 -4.22 -8.00
C ASP A 59 0.49 -4.57 -9.20
N TYR A 60 0.51 -3.74 -10.25
CA TYR A 60 1.20 -4.00 -11.52
C TYR A 60 2.59 -3.38 -11.62
N ASP A 61 3.03 -2.64 -10.60
CA ASP A 61 4.31 -1.91 -10.63
C ASP A 61 5.50 -2.83 -10.86
N PHE A 62 5.44 -4.05 -10.31
CA PHE A 62 6.41 -5.12 -10.54
C PHE A 62 6.62 -5.42 -12.02
N ILE A 63 5.56 -5.34 -12.83
CA ILE A 63 5.65 -5.55 -14.27
C ILE A 63 6.33 -4.35 -14.94
N GLY A 64 6.01 -3.14 -14.48
CA GLY A 64 6.67 -1.90 -14.90
C GLY A 64 8.18 -1.96 -14.67
N THR A 65 8.60 -2.31 -13.45
CA THR A 65 10.02 -2.46 -13.12
C THR A 65 10.66 -3.59 -13.92
N LEU A 66 10.02 -4.75 -14.10
CA LEU A 66 10.56 -5.82 -14.94
C LEU A 66 10.76 -5.44 -16.40
N ASN A 67 9.91 -4.56 -16.93
CA ASN A 67 9.95 -4.09 -18.31
C ASN A 67 10.99 -2.98 -18.52
N GLY A 68 11.09 -2.03 -17.57
CA GLY A 68 12.01 -0.89 -17.65
C GLY A 68 13.42 -1.19 -17.13
N PHE A 69 13.54 -1.98 -16.07
CA PHE A 69 14.80 -2.38 -15.45
C PHE A 69 15.22 -3.79 -15.93
N ARG A 70 16.15 -3.82 -16.90
CA ARG A 70 16.60 -5.06 -17.55
C ARG A 70 17.54 -5.93 -16.72
N PRO A 71 18.38 -5.45 -15.80
CA PRO A 71 19.17 -6.36 -14.97
C PRO A 71 18.29 -7.31 -14.15
N TYR A 72 18.88 -8.43 -13.71
CA TYR A 72 18.19 -9.37 -12.82
C TYR A 72 18.16 -8.81 -11.40
N ALA A 73 16.97 -8.80 -10.78
CA ALA A 73 16.80 -8.34 -9.41
C ALA A 73 15.95 -9.32 -8.62
N ARG A 74 16.27 -9.49 -7.33
CA ARG A 74 15.38 -10.14 -6.37
C ARG A 74 14.39 -9.12 -5.83
N TYR A 75 13.13 -9.49 -5.71
CA TYR A 75 12.10 -8.58 -5.23
C TYR A 75 11.75 -8.85 -3.78
N VAL A 76 11.64 -7.79 -2.98
CA VAL A 76 11.09 -7.86 -1.63
C VAL A 76 9.56 -7.88 -1.74
N ALA A 77 8.94 -8.97 -1.30
CA ALA A 77 7.50 -9.18 -1.41
C ALA A 77 6.86 -9.58 -0.08
N SER A 78 5.58 -9.23 0.07
CA SER A 78 4.78 -9.67 1.21
C SER A 78 4.54 -11.19 1.16
N ASP A 79 4.61 -11.85 2.32
CA ASP A 79 4.27 -13.27 2.47
C ASP A 79 2.85 -13.63 1.99
N ALA A 80 1.95 -12.64 1.97
CA ALA A 80 0.59 -12.78 1.47
C ALA A 80 0.53 -13.25 0.00
N LEU A 81 1.50 -12.85 -0.83
CA LEU A 81 1.54 -13.20 -2.25
C LEU A 81 1.79 -14.69 -2.46
N ILE A 82 2.61 -15.34 -1.63
CA ILE A 82 2.95 -16.77 -1.76
C ILE A 82 2.00 -17.73 -1.06
N ARG A 83 1.01 -17.21 -0.29
CA ARG A 83 -0.08 -18.03 0.24
C ARG A 83 -0.94 -18.60 -0.89
N LYS A 84 -1.00 -17.92 -2.04
CA LYS A 84 -1.67 -18.43 -3.24
C LYS A 84 -0.73 -19.38 -4.01
N ARG A 85 -1.09 -20.66 -4.10
CA ARG A 85 -0.25 -21.72 -4.70
C ARG A 85 0.19 -21.41 -6.14
N TYR A 86 -0.69 -20.84 -6.95
CA TYR A 86 -0.37 -20.45 -8.33
C TYR A 86 0.61 -19.27 -8.40
N MET A 87 0.47 -18.28 -7.51
CA MET A 87 1.40 -17.15 -7.44
C MET A 87 2.78 -17.60 -6.99
N ARG A 88 2.88 -18.52 -6.03
CA ARG A 88 4.15 -19.11 -5.61
C ARG A 88 4.90 -19.76 -6.78
N PHE A 89 4.19 -20.49 -7.64
CA PHE A 89 4.76 -21.10 -8.83
C PHE A 89 5.26 -20.04 -9.82
N ILE A 90 4.42 -19.07 -10.19
CA ILE A 90 4.79 -18.00 -11.13
C ILE A 90 5.97 -17.18 -10.62
N MET A 91 5.92 -16.77 -9.35
CA MET A 91 6.99 -15.98 -8.73
C MET A 91 8.31 -16.76 -8.72
N GLY A 92 8.28 -18.05 -8.39
CA GLY A 92 9.45 -18.93 -8.43
C GLY A 92 10.07 -19.12 -9.82
N LEU A 93 9.34 -18.83 -10.90
CA LEU A 93 9.89 -18.82 -12.26
C LEU A 93 10.56 -17.48 -12.62
N VAL A 94 10.11 -16.37 -12.04
CA VAL A 94 10.55 -15.02 -12.43
C VAL A 94 11.74 -14.55 -11.60
N SER A 95 11.74 -14.82 -10.29
CA SER A 95 12.76 -14.36 -9.37
C SER A 95 12.77 -15.21 -8.11
N ASP A 96 13.93 -15.28 -7.45
CA ASP A 96 13.98 -15.72 -6.05
C ASP A 96 13.63 -14.53 -5.13
N PHE A 97 12.38 -14.43 -4.71
CA PHE A 97 11.87 -13.31 -3.90
C PHE A 97 12.38 -13.35 -2.46
N ILE A 98 12.59 -12.17 -1.87
CA ILE A 98 12.84 -11.99 -0.45
C ILE A 98 11.49 -11.75 0.22
N PHE A 99 11.03 -12.68 1.06
CA PHE A 99 9.72 -12.57 1.68
C PHE A 99 9.77 -11.84 3.02
N ARG A 100 8.79 -10.95 3.22
CA ARG A 100 8.55 -10.25 4.49
C ARG A 100 7.10 -10.43 4.91
N ARG A 101 6.86 -10.86 6.14
CA ARG A 101 5.50 -10.85 6.70
C ARG A 101 5.12 -9.44 7.14
N LYS A 102 3.87 -9.03 6.86
CA LYS A 102 3.34 -7.76 7.38
C LYS A 102 3.37 -7.79 8.92
N GLY A 103 4.01 -6.80 9.54
CA GLY A 103 4.12 -6.66 10.99
C GLY A 103 5.37 -7.28 11.65
N GLU A 104 6.21 -8.02 10.92
CA GLU A 104 7.48 -8.56 11.45
C GLU A 104 8.62 -7.53 11.46
N ASN A 105 9.60 -7.78 12.35
CA ASN A 105 10.81 -6.96 12.47
C ASN A 105 11.60 -6.96 11.15
N GLY A 106 12.06 -5.79 10.73
CA GLY A 106 12.66 -5.55 9.41
C GLY A 106 14.09 -6.09 9.26
N ASP A 107 14.77 -6.43 10.35
CA ASP A 107 16.19 -6.77 10.34
C ASP A 107 16.53 -7.98 9.46
N ASN A 108 15.67 -9.00 9.45
CA ASN A 108 15.84 -10.18 8.57
C ASN A 108 15.82 -9.82 7.08
N VAL A 109 15.04 -8.80 6.71
CA VAL A 109 15.00 -8.30 5.33
C VAL A 109 16.29 -7.59 5.01
N VAL A 110 16.78 -6.72 5.90
CA VAL A 110 18.05 -6.00 5.71
C VAL A 110 19.23 -6.97 5.50
N GLU A 111 19.33 -8.02 6.32
CA GLU A 111 20.38 -9.04 6.14
C GLU A 111 20.23 -9.81 4.82
N SER A 112 18.99 -10.11 4.40
CA SER A 112 18.73 -10.73 3.10
C SER A 112 19.10 -9.81 1.93
N VAL A 113 18.89 -8.49 2.06
CA VAL A 113 19.31 -7.48 1.08
C VAL A 113 20.82 -7.43 1.00
N LYS A 114 21.52 -7.29 2.13
CA LYS A 114 23.00 -7.31 2.21
C LYS A 114 23.59 -8.53 1.54
N ALA A 115 23.10 -9.72 1.91
CA ALA A 115 23.58 -10.99 1.34
C ALA A 115 23.32 -11.11 -0.16
N THR A 116 22.28 -10.46 -0.68
CA THR A 116 21.98 -10.43 -2.12
C THR A 116 22.92 -9.49 -2.87
N ILE A 117 23.09 -8.27 -2.35
CA ILE A 117 23.99 -7.26 -2.94
C ILE A 117 25.43 -7.78 -2.97
N ALA A 118 25.90 -8.40 -1.88
CA ALA A 118 27.24 -8.99 -1.79
C ALA A 118 27.51 -10.08 -2.85
N LYS A 119 26.44 -10.69 -3.41
CA LYS A 119 26.52 -11.67 -4.49
C LYS A 119 26.47 -11.06 -5.89
N GLY A 120 26.50 -9.74 -6.02
CA GLY A 120 26.43 -9.07 -7.32
C GLY A 120 25.01 -9.08 -7.93
N VAL A 121 23.97 -9.15 -7.10
CA VAL A 121 22.57 -9.23 -7.54
C VAL A 121 21.80 -8.01 -7.03
N HIS A 122 21.00 -7.39 -7.91
CA HIS A 122 20.16 -6.26 -7.53
C HIS A 122 19.00 -6.68 -6.62
N VAL A 123 18.49 -5.74 -5.81
CA VAL A 123 17.28 -5.94 -5.01
C VAL A 123 16.26 -4.87 -5.36
N CYS A 124 15.06 -5.27 -5.78
CA CYS A 124 13.93 -4.38 -5.98
C CYS A 124 13.06 -4.31 -4.72
N ILE A 125 12.74 -3.10 -4.26
CA ILE A 125 11.89 -2.87 -3.09
C ILE A 125 10.98 -1.66 -3.31
N ALA A 126 9.72 -1.79 -2.89
CA ALA A 126 8.83 -0.65 -2.71
C ALA A 126 9.00 -0.10 -1.29
N PRO A 127 9.64 1.07 -1.09
CA PRO A 127 10.00 1.55 0.24
C PRO A 127 8.79 2.00 1.07
N GLU A 128 7.66 2.28 0.43
CA GLU A 128 6.36 2.59 1.05
C GLU A 128 5.80 1.41 1.87
N GLY A 129 6.14 0.17 1.49
CA GLY A 129 5.68 -1.05 2.15
C GLY A 129 4.18 -1.38 1.97
N GLY A 130 3.45 -0.56 1.22
CA GLY A 130 2.07 -0.77 0.80
C GLY A 130 1.76 0.11 -0.41
N GLU A 131 0.67 -0.23 -1.11
CA GLU A 131 0.17 0.57 -2.23
C GLU A 131 -0.38 1.91 -1.76
N SER A 132 -0.29 2.90 -2.65
CA SER A 132 -0.92 4.20 -2.47
C SER A 132 -2.44 4.04 -2.32
N ILE A 133 -2.96 4.57 -1.22
CA ILE A 133 -4.39 4.52 -0.91
C ILE A 133 -5.14 5.62 -1.67
N ASN A 134 -4.54 6.81 -1.78
CA ASN A 134 -5.17 8.02 -2.30
C ASN A 134 -4.55 8.56 -3.58
N GLY A 135 -3.62 7.83 -4.21
CA GLY A 135 -2.95 8.23 -5.45
C GLY A 135 -1.69 9.05 -5.26
N THR A 136 -1.24 9.29 -4.02
CA THR A 136 0.06 9.89 -3.73
C THR A 136 1.05 8.89 -3.15
N THR A 137 2.35 9.10 -3.37
CA THR A 137 3.42 8.32 -2.74
C THR A 137 3.27 8.37 -1.22
N ALA A 138 3.17 7.20 -0.59
CA ALA A 138 3.01 7.03 0.85
C ALA A 138 4.35 7.18 1.61
N TYR A 139 4.29 6.99 2.93
CA TYR A 139 5.35 7.22 3.90
C TYR A 139 6.54 6.36 3.54
N ILE A 140 7.68 7.01 3.40
CA ILE A 140 8.94 6.29 3.35
C ILE A 140 9.54 6.35 4.75
N ARG A 141 9.63 5.19 5.39
CA ARG A 141 10.16 5.10 6.76
C ARG A 141 11.62 5.55 6.78
N PRO A 142 12.08 6.33 7.77
CA PRO A 142 13.47 6.74 7.90
C PRO A 142 14.48 5.58 7.91
N ARG A 143 14.06 4.40 8.39
CA ARG A 143 14.87 3.17 8.37
C ARG A 143 15.28 2.74 6.95
N THR A 144 14.54 3.16 5.92
CA THR A 144 14.83 2.84 4.50
C THR A 144 16.18 3.43 4.07
N GLY A 145 16.44 4.72 4.31
CA GLY A 145 17.75 5.32 4.05
C GLY A 145 18.87 4.66 4.85
N GLN A 146 18.63 4.31 6.12
CA GLN A 146 19.60 3.57 6.92
C GLN A 146 19.88 2.17 6.35
N MET A 147 18.87 1.48 5.79
CA MET A 147 19.06 0.19 5.13
C MET A 147 19.99 0.29 3.92
N VAL A 148 19.91 1.37 3.13
CA VAL A 148 20.84 1.60 2.01
C VAL A 148 22.26 1.75 2.51
N LYS A 149 22.48 2.53 3.59
CA LYS A 149 23.79 2.67 4.23
C LYS A 149 24.32 1.34 4.77
N ASP A 150 23.48 0.61 5.52
CA ASP A 150 23.85 -0.68 6.10
C ASP A 150 24.20 -1.70 5.01
N ALA A 151 23.51 -1.65 3.86
CA ALA A 151 23.76 -2.52 2.73
C ALA A 151 25.06 -2.17 1.97
N ASN A 152 25.62 -0.97 2.19
CA ASN A 152 26.81 -0.47 1.51
C ASN A 152 26.72 -0.65 -0.01
N ALA A 153 25.56 -0.26 -0.57
CA ALA A 153 25.15 -0.53 -1.94
C ALA A 153 24.89 0.77 -2.71
N GLY A 154 25.03 0.73 -4.04
CA GLY A 154 24.46 1.76 -4.91
C GLY A 154 22.93 1.72 -4.88
N MET A 155 22.30 2.77 -5.39
CA MET A 155 20.85 2.92 -5.42
C MET A 155 20.37 3.31 -6.82
N VAL A 156 19.24 2.76 -7.25
CA VAL A 156 18.53 3.17 -8.47
C VAL A 156 17.10 3.49 -8.07
N THR A 157 16.58 4.63 -8.50
CA THR A 157 15.18 5.01 -8.28
C THR A 157 14.41 4.87 -9.59
N PHE A 158 13.24 4.24 -9.52
CA PHE A 158 12.39 3.94 -10.66
C PHE A 158 10.97 4.40 -10.37
N ARG A 159 10.48 5.39 -11.12
CA ARG A 159 9.16 5.99 -10.88
C ARG A 159 8.13 5.42 -11.85
N MET A 160 6.97 5.09 -11.28
CA MET A 160 5.76 4.65 -11.94
C MET A 160 4.69 5.75 -11.86
N GLU A 161 4.09 6.09 -13.01
CA GLU A 161 3.09 7.16 -13.15
C GLU A 161 1.86 6.64 -13.90
N GLY A 162 0.67 7.15 -13.60
CA GLY A 162 -0.61 6.69 -14.17
C GLY A 162 -1.10 5.32 -13.69
N GLY A 163 -0.28 4.54 -12.99
CA GLY A 163 -0.66 3.20 -12.51
C GLY A 163 -1.83 3.20 -11.52
N TYR A 164 -2.03 4.28 -10.75
CA TYR A 164 -3.08 4.36 -9.73
C TYR A 164 -4.48 4.12 -10.31
N PHE A 165 -4.82 4.77 -11.42
CA PHE A 165 -6.15 4.66 -12.03
C PHE A 165 -6.40 3.33 -12.75
N LEU A 166 -5.39 2.47 -12.94
CA LEU A 166 -5.59 1.12 -13.46
C LEU A 166 -6.41 0.26 -12.49
N LYS A 167 -6.10 0.35 -11.20
CA LYS A 167 -6.70 -0.42 -10.13
C LYS A 167 -6.31 0.20 -8.79
N PRO A 168 -7.02 1.24 -8.34
CA PRO A 168 -6.79 1.81 -7.01
C PRO A 168 -6.94 0.73 -5.93
N SER A 169 -6.16 0.81 -4.84
CA SER A 169 -6.13 -0.23 -3.80
C SER A 169 -7.50 -0.50 -3.15
N TRP A 170 -8.37 0.50 -3.15
CA TRP A 170 -9.74 0.42 -2.63
C TRP A 170 -10.75 -0.16 -3.63
N SER A 171 -10.46 -0.15 -4.93
CA SER A 171 -11.40 -0.63 -5.94
C SER A 171 -11.42 -2.17 -6.06
N LYS A 172 -12.59 -2.73 -6.41
CA LYS A 172 -12.71 -4.12 -6.89
C LYS A 172 -12.47 -4.23 -8.40
N HIS A 173 -12.55 -3.11 -9.10
CA HIS A 173 -12.54 -3.04 -10.55
C HIS A 173 -11.14 -2.74 -11.07
N ARG A 174 -10.89 -3.18 -12.30
CA ARG A 174 -9.69 -2.88 -13.05
C ARG A 174 -10.09 -2.16 -14.33
N TYR A 175 -9.42 -1.07 -14.62
CA TYR A 175 -9.61 -0.26 -15.82
C TYR A 175 -8.48 -0.50 -16.83
N LYS A 176 -8.74 -0.18 -18.09
CA LYS A 176 -7.75 -0.18 -19.16
C LYS A 176 -7.25 1.24 -19.37
N GLY A 177 -5.99 1.48 -19.06
CA GLY A 177 -5.34 2.77 -19.27
C GLY A 177 -3.82 2.59 -19.33
N PRO A 178 -3.06 3.65 -19.60
CA PRO A 178 -1.62 3.56 -19.63
C PRO A 178 -1.01 3.57 -18.23
N MET A 179 0.16 2.95 -18.12
CA MET A 179 1.05 3.11 -16.97
C MET A 179 2.47 3.35 -17.46
N TYR A 180 3.08 4.42 -16.96
CA TYR A 180 4.39 4.88 -17.38
C TYR A 180 5.45 4.51 -16.34
N GLY A 181 6.66 4.17 -16.77
CA GLY A 181 7.74 3.81 -15.87
C GLY A 181 9.12 4.25 -16.37
N ARG A 182 9.94 4.86 -15.53
CA ARG A 182 11.29 5.32 -15.91
C ARG A 182 12.27 5.28 -14.74
N VAL A 183 13.54 5.12 -15.06
CA VAL A 183 14.63 5.37 -14.10
C VAL A 183 14.72 6.89 -13.89
N VAL A 184 14.72 7.33 -12.63
CA VAL A 184 14.83 8.75 -12.26
C VAL A 184 16.25 9.09 -11.87
N GLY A 185 16.85 8.28 -10.98
CA GLY A 185 18.19 8.48 -10.46
C GLY A 185 18.99 7.19 -10.44
N VAL A 186 20.30 7.32 -10.62
CA VAL A 186 21.29 6.25 -10.48
C VAL A 186 22.41 6.79 -9.62
N TYR A 187 22.62 6.15 -8.47
CA TYR A 187 23.55 6.57 -7.45
C TYR A 187 24.54 5.44 -7.17
N THR A 188 25.82 5.79 -7.20
CA THR A 188 26.93 4.91 -6.89
C THR A 188 26.98 4.59 -5.40
N LYS A 189 27.74 3.56 -5.07
CA LYS A 189 27.99 3.16 -3.69
C LYS A 189 28.71 4.27 -2.92
N GLU A 190 29.65 4.94 -3.60
CA GLU A 190 30.47 6.01 -3.04
C GLU A 190 29.62 7.24 -2.70
N GLU A 191 28.71 7.64 -3.61
CA GLU A 191 27.74 8.71 -3.35
C GLU A 191 26.82 8.38 -2.17
N MET A 192 26.30 7.15 -2.12
CA MET A 192 25.43 6.72 -1.01
C MET A 192 26.18 6.63 0.33
N ALA A 193 27.47 6.28 0.32
CA ALA A 193 28.29 6.22 1.53
C ALA A 193 28.58 7.62 2.10
N ALA A 194 28.68 8.64 1.24
CA ALA A 194 28.95 10.01 1.63
C ALA A 194 27.74 10.72 2.28
N LEU A 195 26.52 10.25 1.99
CA LEU A 195 25.29 10.85 2.49
C LEU A 195 24.86 10.27 3.84
N SER A 196 24.13 11.06 4.61
CA SER A 196 23.39 10.62 5.80
C SER A 196 22.17 9.77 5.42
N ALA A 197 21.63 9.02 6.40
CA ALA A 197 20.43 8.22 6.17
C ALA A 197 19.20 9.10 5.86
N GLU A 198 19.15 10.32 6.40
CA GLU A 198 18.09 11.29 6.15
C GLU A 198 18.14 11.81 4.71
N GLU A 199 19.30 12.29 4.25
CA GLU A 199 19.49 12.75 2.86
C GLU A 199 19.16 11.65 1.84
N ILE A 200 19.48 10.38 2.14
CA ILE A 200 19.10 9.26 1.28
C ILE A 200 17.58 9.09 1.24
N ASN A 201 16.87 9.21 2.37
CA ASN A 201 15.41 9.17 2.36
C ASN A 201 14.81 10.33 1.57
N ASP A 202 15.38 11.53 1.67
CA ASP A 202 14.91 12.69 0.91
C ASP A 202 15.08 12.48 -0.60
N ILE A 203 16.21 11.91 -1.02
CA ILE A 203 16.44 11.50 -2.41
C ILE A 203 15.40 10.47 -2.84
N ILE A 204 15.19 9.42 -2.05
CA ILE A 204 14.22 8.37 -2.37
C ILE A 204 12.83 8.98 -2.50
N TYR A 205 12.40 9.80 -1.55
CA TYR A 205 11.09 10.43 -1.57
C TYR A 205 10.94 11.33 -2.79
N ARG A 206 11.87 12.25 -3.02
CA ARG A 206 11.87 13.14 -4.20
C ARG A 206 11.79 12.37 -5.51
N ASP A 207 12.60 11.32 -5.65
CA ASP A 207 12.68 10.56 -6.90
C ASP A 207 11.43 9.69 -7.13
N LEU A 208 10.79 9.22 -6.07
CA LEU A 208 9.62 8.34 -6.13
C LEU A 208 8.28 9.08 -5.98
N TYR A 209 8.30 10.37 -5.63
CA TYR A 209 7.10 11.15 -5.41
C TYR A 209 6.27 11.28 -6.69
N VAL A 210 4.99 10.93 -6.57
CA VAL A 210 3.95 11.11 -7.57
C VAL A 210 2.68 11.56 -6.86
N ASN A 211 2.02 12.56 -7.42
CA ASN A 211 0.61 12.82 -7.19
C ASN A 211 -0.17 12.41 -8.46
N SER A 212 -0.93 11.32 -8.36
CA SER A 212 -1.64 10.76 -9.51
C SER A 212 -2.69 11.71 -10.07
N TYR A 213 -3.31 12.55 -9.23
CA TYR A 213 -4.32 13.50 -9.67
C TYR A 213 -3.70 14.69 -10.40
N GLU A 214 -2.59 15.24 -9.90
CA GLU A 214 -1.82 16.27 -10.61
C GLU A 214 -1.32 15.76 -11.95
N TRP A 215 -0.69 14.57 -11.95
CA TRP A 215 -0.25 13.90 -13.17
C TRP A 215 -1.39 13.75 -14.17
N GLN A 216 -2.59 13.37 -13.71
CA GLN A 216 -3.74 13.16 -14.56
C GLN A 216 -4.36 14.47 -15.09
N ARG A 217 -4.25 15.59 -14.37
CA ARG A 217 -4.64 16.92 -14.91
C ARG A 217 -3.78 17.31 -16.10
N GLU A 218 -2.48 17.01 -16.03
CA GLU A 218 -1.51 17.30 -17.08
C GLU A 218 -1.68 16.38 -18.29
N HIS A 219 -1.81 15.08 -18.06
CA HIS A 219 -1.76 14.06 -19.12
C HIS A 219 -3.14 13.73 -19.72
N LYS A 220 -4.21 13.85 -18.92
CA LYS A 220 -5.60 13.59 -19.32
C LYS A 220 -5.78 12.22 -19.98
N GLU A 221 -5.18 11.19 -19.38
CA GLU A 221 -5.19 9.85 -19.93
C GLU A 221 -6.51 9.14 -19.61
N LEU A 222 -7.03 8.38 -20.57
CA LEU A 222 -8.30 7.69 -20.40
C LEU A 222 -8.10 6.35 -19.69
N TYR A 223 -8.94 6.08 -18.67
CA TYR A 223 -9.01 4.79 -17.98
C TYR A 223 -10.37 4.14 -18.25
N GLU A 224 -10.43 3.31 -19.28
CA GLU A 224 -11.64 2.70 -19.79
C GLU A 224 -12.16 1.57 -18.89
N GLY A 225 -13.46 1.60 -18.64
CA GLY A 225 -14.23 0.54 -18.00
C GLY A 225 -15.70 0.95 -17.89
N ASP A 226 -16.61 0.00 -18.07
CA ASP A 226 -18.03 0.30 -18.28
C ASP A 226 -18.71 0.94 -17.05
N THR A 227 -18.30 0.58 -15.83
CA THR A 227 -18.89 1.09 -14.59
C THR A 227 -17.99 0.85 -13.37
N GLY A 228 -18.45 1.28 -12.18
CA GLY A 228 -17.85 0.94 -10.90
C GLY A 228 -16.74 1.89 -10.44
N ARG A 229 -16.57 3.07 -11.06
CA ARG A 229 -15.47 4.01 -10.76
C ARG A 229 -15.53 4.59 -9.36
N ALA A 230 -16.71 4.71 -8.77
CA ALA A 230 -16.86 5.15 -7.39
C ALA A 230 -16.88 3.99 -6.39
N GLU A 231 -17.15 2.77 -6.84
CA GLU A 231 -17.38 1.64 -5.94
C GLU A 231 -16.20 1.41 -4.99
N PHE A 232 -16.51 1.30 -3.69
CA PHE A 232 -15.58 1.14 -2.57
C PHE A 232 -14.76 2.38 -2.19
N MET A 233 -15.03 3.56 -2.77
CA MET A 233 -14.35 4.80 -2.37
C MET A 233 -14.58 5.15 -0.90
N GLU A 234 -15.72 4.79 -0.30
CA GLU A 234 -16.01 5.03 1.12
C GLU A 234 -15.08 4.27 2.08
N GLN A 235 -14.27 3.33 1.57
CA GLN A 235 -13.21 2.69 2.35
C GLN A 235 -12.04 3.63 2.63
N VAL A 236 -11.83 4.63 1.77
CA VAL A 236 -10.84 5.70 1.96
C VAL A 236 -11.51 6.97 2.43
N LEU A 237 -12.61 7.37 1.78
CA LEU A 237 -13.38 8.57 2.10
C LEU A 237 -14.47 8.22 3.11
N TYR A 238 -14.19 8.40 4.39
CA TYR A 238 -15.13 8.01 5.46
C TYR A 238 -15.86 9.18 6.09
N LEU A 239 -15.55 10.42 5.68
CA LEU A 239 -16.12 11.64 6.24
C LEU A 239 -16.76 12.50 5.14
N CYS A 240 -18.06 12.79 5.26
CA CYS A 240 -18.75 13.64 4.28
C CYS A 240 -18.27 15.12 4.39
N PRO A 241 -17.93 15.81 3.29
CA PRO A 241 -17.42 17.17 3.30
C PRO A 241 -18.51 18.20 3.56
N LYS A 242 -19.76 17.86 3.23
CA LYS A 242 -20.93 18.73 3.43
C LYS A 242 -21.45 18.68 4.87
N CYS A 243 -21.74 17.49 5.40
CA CYS A 243 -22.35 17.34 6.73
C CYS A 243 -21.39 16.85 7.84
N LYS A 244 -20.14 16.48 7.50
CA LYS A 244 -19.13 15.96 8.45
C LYS A 244 -19.55 14.67 9.17
N LYS A 245 -20.56 13.95 8.68
CA LYS A 245 -20.88 12.62 9.21
C LYS A 245 -19.82 11.61 8.80
N VAL A 246 -19.35 10.81 9.77
CA VAL A 246 -18.53 9.63 9.54
C VAL A 246 -19.40 8.45 9.12
N GLY A 247 -19.00 7.71 8.08
CA GLY A 247 -19.64 6.44 7.69
C GLY A 247 -20.97 6.57 6.96
N GLY A 248 -21.40 7.80 6.62
CA GLY A 248 -22.63 8.04 5.85
C GLY A 248 -22.42 8.06 4.33
N LEU A 249 -21.23 7.74 3.82
CA LEU A 249 -20.91 7.73 2.40
C LEU A 249 -21.10 6.32 1.83
N HIS A 250 -21.71 6.25 0.65
CA HIS A 250 -22.01 5.02 -0.06
C HIS A 250 -21.73 5.19 -1.54
N SER A 251 -21.06 4.20 -2.13
CA SER A 251 -20.81 4.18 -3.56
C SER A 251 -21.65 3.14 -4.29
N LYS A 252 -22.04 3.47 -5.52
CA LYS A 252 -22.69 2.54 -6.45
C LYS A 252 -22.38 2.97 -7.88
N HIS A 253 -21.88 2.05 -8.70
CA HIS A 253 -21.46 2.35 -10.06
C HIS A 253 -20.41 3.48 -10.09
N ASN A 254 -20.75 4.62 -10.68
CA ASN A 254 -19.86 5.76 -10.78
C ASN A 254 -20.24 6.87 -9.79
N THR A 255 -21.27 6.66 -8.98
CA THR A 255 -21.78 7.64 -8.02
C THR A 255 -21.25 7.38 -6.61
N LEU A 256 -20.81 8.43 -5.91
CA LEU A 256 -20.57 8.45 -4.47
C LEU A 256 -21.57 9.41 -3.83
N SER A 257 -22.35 8.95 -2.84
CA SER A 257 -23.41 9.74 -2.20
C SER A 257 -23.43 9.62 -0.69
N CYS A 258 -24.03 10.60 -0.01
CA CYS A 258 -24.20 10.64 1.43
C CYS A 258 -25.65 10.39 1.83
N SER A 259 -25.91 9.36 2.63
CA SER A 259 -27.24 8.99 3.13
C SER A 259 -27.84 10.00 4.13
N GLU A 260 -27.02 10.88 4.69
CA GLU A 260 -27.43 11.80 5.77
C GLU A 260 -27.84 13.19 5.27
N CYS A 261 -27.20 13.67 4.19
CA CYS A 261 -27.43 15.02 3.68
C CYS A 261 -27.69 15.10 2.17
N GLY A 262 -27.68 13.96 1.48
CA GLY A 262 -27.96 13.88 0.04
C GLY A 262 -26.82 14.38 -0.87
N TYR A 263 -25.66 14.74 -0.32
CA TYR A 263 -24.48 15.10 -1.13
C TYR A 263 -24.13 13.95 -2.09
N ALA A 264 -23.97 14.22 -3.39
CA ALA A 264 -23.69 13.20 -4.39
C ALA A 264 -22.77 13.74 -5.50
N LEU A 265 -21.90 12.86 -6.00
CA LEU A 265 -20.92 13.15 -7.05
C LEU A 265 -20.78 11.93 -7.98
N GLU A 266 -20.39 12.18 -9.22
CA GLU A 266 -20.01 11.17 -10.21
C GLU A 266 -18.49 11.16 -10.41
N VAL A 267 -17.91 9.96 -10.54
CA VAL A 267 -16.50 9.77 -10.90
C VAL A 267 -16.39 9.57 -12.41
N ASP A 268 -15.74 10.52 -13.06
CA ASP A 268 -15.54 10.48 -14.51
C ASP A 268 -14.46 9.46 -14.92
N GLN A 269 -14.27 9.30 -16.23
CA GLN A 269 -13.30 8.38 -16.84
C GLN A 269 -11.83 8.80 -16.66
N TYR A 270 -11.58 10.00 -16.12
CA TYR A 270 -10.26 10.49 -15.75
C TYR A 270 -10.00 10.33 -14.25
N GLY A 271 -11.01 9.94 -13.46
CA GLY A 271 -10.92 9.74 -12.02
C GLY A 271 -11.27 10.97 -11.18
N PHE A 272 -11.80 12.04 -11.79
CA PHE A 272 -12.23 13.25 -11.09
C PHE A 272 -13.71 13.19 -10.69
N PHE A 273 -14.05 13.92 -9.63
CA PHE A 273 -15.41 14.12 -9.18
C PHE A 273 -16.09 15.24 -9.97
N THR A 274 -17.31 14.96 -10.40
CA THR A 274 -18.18 15.85 -11.17
C THR A 274 -19.57 15.89 -10.54
N GLY A 275 -20.29 17.00 -10.68
CA GLY A 275 -21.59 17.22 -10.06
C GLY A 275 -21.90 18.71 -9.92
N GLU A 276 -23.04 19.03 -9.29
CA GLU A 276 -23.50 20.43 -9.15
C GLU A 276 -22.70 21.21 -8.09
N GLU A 277 -22.39 20.62 -6.94
CA GLU A 277 -21.71 21.27 -5.82
C GLU A 277 -20.39 20.56 -5.44
N VAL A 278 -19.43 20.49 -6.37
CA VAL A 278 -18.16 19.79 -6.13
C VAL A 278 -17.30 20.53 -5.09
N ILE A 279 -17.23 20.02 -3.85
CA ILE A 279 -16.38 20.60 -2.77
C ILE A 279 -14.89 20.24 -3.00
N PHE A 280 -14.64 18.99 -3.40
CA PHE A 280 -13.34 18.48 -3.82
C PHE A 280 -13.55 17.77 -5.14
N ASP A 281 -12.68 18.00 -6.12
CA ASP A 281 -12.81 17.40 -7.45
C ASP A 281 -12.02 16.08 -7.58
N ASN A 282 -11.36 15.62 -6.52
CA ASN A 282 -10.64 14.36 -6.53
C ASN A 282 -10.55 13.72 -5.12
N LEU A 283 -10.23 12.43 -5.09
CA LEU A 283 -10.15 11.64 -3.86
C LEU A 283 -9.01 12.11 -2.95
N TYR A 284 -7.88 12.52 -3.52
CA TYR A 284 -6.72 12.95 -2.75
C TYR A 284 -7.02 14.18 -1.90
N ASP A 285 -7.56 15.24 -2.50
CA ASP A 285 -7.83 16.49 -1.78
C ASP A 285 -8.87 16.29 -0.67
N TRP A 286 -9.91 15.48 -0.94
CA TRP A 286 -10.89 15.10 0.08
C TRP A 286 -10.24 14.31 1.21
N ASP A 287 -9.41 13.33 0.89
CA ASP A 287 -8.71 12.51 1.88
C ASP A 287 -7.70 13.32 2.73
N VAL A 288 -6.99 14.28 2.13
CA VAL A 288 -6.13 15.22 2.86
C VAL A 288 -6.96 16.09 3.81
N TRP A 289 -8.09 16.63 3.35
CA TRP A 289 -8.99 17.42 4.18
C TRP A 289 -9.51 16.64 5.39
N GLN A 290 -10.05 15.43 5.19
CA GLN A 290 -10.59 14.64 6.30
C GLN A 290 -9.49 14.30 7.32
N ARG A 291 -8.28 13.99 6.86
CA ARG A 291 -7.15 13.69 7.74
C ARG A 291 -6.75 14.90 8.57
N ASN A 292 -6.64 16.06 7.94
CA ASN A 292 -6.33 17.31 8.64
C ASN A 292 -7.40 17.68 9.67
N LEU A 293 -8.68 17.44 9.35
CA LEU A 293 -9.79 17.68 10.26
C LEU A 293 -9.81 16.72 11.46
N ILE A 294 -9.43 15.45 11.27
CA ILE A 294 -9.30 14.50 12.38
C ILE A 294 -8.04 14.83 13.21
N ASN A 295 -6.93 15.16 12.55
CA ASN A 295 -5.68 15.48 13.22
C ASN A 295 -5.79 16.75 14.09
N SER A 296 -6.51 17.77 13.63
CA SER A 296 -6.74 19.00 14.43
C SER A 296 -7.56 18.78 15.69
N LYS A 297 -8.23 17.63 15.81
CA LYS A 297 -9.03 17.23 16.99
C LYS A 297 -8.30 16.27 17.92
N VAL A 298 -7.05 15.89 17.62
CA VAL A 298 -6.30 14.91 18.43
C VAL A 298 -6.17 15.35 19.89
N ASP A 299 -5.94 16.64 20.15
CA ASP A 299 -5.82 17.14 21.53
C ASP A 299 -7.18 17.13 22.25
N GLU A 300 -8.28 17.41 21.55
CA GLU A 300 -9.65 17.25 22.08
C GLU A 300 -9.91 15.77 22.45
N TYR A 301 -9.54 14.85 21.56
CA TYR A 301 -9.69 13.42 21.80
C TYR A 301 -8.87 12.91 22.98
N LYS A 302 -7.67 13.48 23.20
CA LYS A 302 -6.83 13.14 24.37
C LYS A 302 -7.37 13.75 25.67
N ALA A 303 -8.07 14.87 25.60
CA ALA A 303 -8.68 15.51 26.77
C ALA A 303 -9.88 14.72 27.33
N ASP A 304 -10.61 14.00 26.46
CA ASP A 304 -11.68 13.08 26.85
C ASP A 304 -11.40 11.67 26.29
N PRO A 305 -10.47 10.92 26.91
CA PRO A 305 -9.89 9.74 26.29
C PRO A 305 -10.86 8.56 26.18
N GLU A 306 -11.96 8.57 26.94
CA GLU A 306 -12.99 7.52 26.90
C GLU A 306 -14.08 7.76 25.86
N LYS A 307 -14.21 9.01 25.36
CA LYS A 307 -15.17 9.34 24.32
C LYS A 307 -14.90 8.54 23.04
N VAL A 308 -15.92 7.83 22.58
CA VAL A 308 -15.85 7.07 21.33
C VAL A 308 -15.74 8.04 20.16
N ILE A 309 -14.70 7.85 19.35
CA ILE A 309 -14.38 8.68 18.18
C ILE A 309 -14.96 8.04 16.92
N PHE A 310 -14.68 6.75 16.73
CA PHE A 310 -15.24 5.95 15.64
C PHE A 310 -15.95 4.72 16.18
N SER A 311 -17.07 4.37 15.57
CA SER A 311 -17.88 3.22 15.93
C SER A 311 -18.57 2.65 14.68
N ASP A 312 -18.57 1.33 14.56
CA ASP A 312 -19.09 0.58 13.44
C ASP A 312 -19.80 -0.69 13.97
N SER A 313 -21.14 -0.75 13.91
CA SER A 313 -21.97 -1.89 14.35
C SER A 313 -22.29 -2.88 13.24
N GLY A 314 -22.59 -4.16 13.50
CA GLY A 314 -22.85 -5.10 12.38
C GLY A 314 -21.56 -5.57 11.69
N GLN A 315 -20.49 -5.71 12.46
CA GLN A 315 -19.22 -6.28 12.03
C GLN A 315 -19.16 -7.78 12.33
N ILE A 316 -18.18 -8.46 11.75
CA ILE A 316 -17.93 -9.88 11.97
C ILE A 316 -16.57 -10.03 12.62
N LEU A 317 -16.54 -10.55 13.84
CA LEU A 317 -15.31 -10.92 14.52
C LEU A 317 -14.83 -12.29 14.02
N LYS A 318 -13.59 -12.35 13.57
CA LYS A 318 -12.93 -13.54 13.04
C LYS A 318 -11.66 -13.84 13.83
N GLY A 319 -11.45 -15.11 14.17
CA GLY A 319 -10.19 -15.65 14.68
C GLY A 319 -9.35 -16.21 13.53
N LEU A 320 -8.10 -16.58 13.80
CA LEU A 320 -7.26 -17.32 12.85
C LEU A 320 -6.94 -18.71 13.40
N GLU A 321 -7.27 -19.75 12.64
CA GLU A 321 -6.84 -21.12 12.90
C GLU A 321 -6.07 -21.63 11.68
N ASN A 322 -4.83 -22.11 11.88
CA ASN A 322 -3.95 -22.55 10.78
C ASN A 322 -3.80 -21.52 9.63
N ASN A 323 -3.81 -20.22 9.96
CA ASN A 323 -3.83 -19.08 9.03
C ASN A 323 -5.11 -18.93 8.18
N TYR A 324 -6.18 -19.64 8.50
CA TYR A 324 -7.49 -19.46 7.91
C TYR A 324 -8.42 -18.71 8.87
N PRO A 325 -9.13 -17.66 8.40
CA PRO A 325 -10.09 -16.96 9.23
C PRO A 325 -11.32 -17.84 9.48
N TYR A 326 -11.75 -17.91 10.73
CA TYR A 326 -13.04 -18.51 11.12
C TYR A 326 -13.87 -17.47 11.88
N VAL A 327 -15.19 -17.50 11.71
CA VAL A 327 -16.09 -16.56 12.38
C VAL A 327 -16.20 -16.94 13.86
N ILE A 328 -15.93 -15.98 14.74
CA ILE A 328 -16.16 -16.09 16.18
C ILE A 328 -17.59 -15.64 16.48
N GLU A 329 -17.95 -14.45 15.99
CA GLU A 329 -19.25 -13.84 16.23
C GLU A 329 -19.61 -12.84 15.13
N GLU A 330 -20.87 -12.82 14.74
CA GLU A 330 -21.44 -11.84 13.80
C GLU A 330 -22.14 -10.72 14.58
N ASN A 331 -22.42 -9.61 13.91
CA ASN A 331 -23.11 -8.45 14.47
C ASN A 331 -22.40 -7.76 15.66
N VAL A 332 -21.07 -7.85 15.72
CA VAL A 332 -20.29 -7.12 16.74
C VAL A 332 -20.18 -5.63 16.37
N THR A 333 -19.89 -4.80 17.37
CA THR A 333 -19.58 -3.38 17.23
C THR A 333 -18.11 -3.15 17.51
N LEU A 334 -17.39 -2.61 16.54
CA LEU A 334 -16.02 -2.13 16.71
C LEU A 334 -16.06 -0.64 17.03
N SER A 335 -15.46 -0.25 18.14
CA SER A 335 -15.36 1.14 18.55
C SER A 335 -13.94 1.49 18.96
N MET A 336 -13.56 2.74 18.75
CA MET A 336 -12.24 3.27 19.12
C MET A 336 -12.39 4.65 19.76
N SER A 337 -11.78 4.81 20.93
CA SER A 337 -11.53 6.08 21.62
C SER A 337 -10.03 6.39 21.62
N ALA A 338 -9.62 7.46 22.32
CA ALA A 338 -8.19 7.73 22.51
C ALA A 338 -7.54 6.81 23.57
N ALA A 339 -8.33 6.20 24.45
CA ALA A 339 -7.86 5.24 25.46
C ALA A 339 -7.83 3.80 24.97
N ARG A 340 -8.82 3.36 24.17
CA ARG A 340 -9.06 1.93 23.93
C ARG A 340 -9.76 1.62 22.61
N ILE A 341 -9.68 0.34 22.22
CA ILE A 341 -10.49 -0.27 21.16
C ILE A 341 -11.39 -1.31 21.81
N THR A 342 -12.68 -1.27 21.55
CA THR A 342 -13.63 -2.26 22.05
C THR A 342 -14.29 -3.02 20.92
N ILE A 343 -14.46 -4.33 21.09
CA ILE A 343 -15.25 -5.19 20.21
C ILE A 343 -16.35 -5.82 21.05
N LYS A 344 -17.59 -5.39 20.83
CA LYS A 344 -18.75 -5.81 21.64
C LYS A 344 -19.81 -6.50 20.79
N GLY A 345 -20.22 -7.69 21.20
CA GLY A 345 -21.31 -8.48 20.63
C GLY A 345 -22.28 -8.92 21.71
N GLU A 346 -23.09 -9.93 21.40
CA GLU A 346 -23.93 -10.64 22.37
C GLU A 346 -23.08 -11.49 23.32
N LYS A 347 -22.05 -12.17 22.80
CA LYS A 347 -21.17 -13.07 23.58
C LYS A 347 -19.76 -12.54 23.77
N THR A 348 -19.40 -11.51 23.01
CA THR A 348 -18.07 -10.91 23.01
C THR A 348 -18.09 -9.57 23.76
N ASP A 349 -17.20 -9.40 24.73
CA ASP A 349 -16.86 -8.10 25.30
C ASP A 349 -15.34 -8.00 25.41
N ILE A 350 -14.70 -7.56 24.32
CA ILE A 350 -13.25 -7.41 24.24
C ILE A 350 -12.91 -5.94 24.42
N ASP A 351 -12.05 -5.65 25.39
CA ASP A 351 -11.49 -4.33 25.66
C ASP A 351 -9.96 -4.35 25.47
N LEU A 352 -9.46 -3.52 24.56
CA LEU A 352 -8.06 -3.44 24.17
C LEU A 352 -7.52 -2.03 24.47
N PRO A 353 -6.80 -1.82 25.59
CA PRO A 353 -6.13 -0.55 25.86
C PRO A 353 -5.19 -0.17 24.72
N LEU A 354 -5.30 1.07 24.23
CA LEU A 354 -4.64 1.52 23.01
C LEU A 354 -3.11 1.53 23.15
N GLU A 355 -2.59 1.73 24.36
CA GLU A 355 -1.17 1.64 24.67
C GLU A 355 -0.58 0.23 24.45
N GLU A 356 -1.40 -0.81 24.62
CA GLU A 356 -1.00 -2.21 24.47
C GLU A 356 -1.23 -2.76 23.06
N VAL A 357 -1.95 -2.02 22.20
CA VAL A 357 -2.20 -2.42 20.81
C VAL A 357 -0.91 -2.32 20.00
N GLN A 358 -0.35 -3.44 19.59
CA GLN A 358 0.92 -3.48 18.86
C GLN A 358 0.77 -2.89 17.46
N SER A 359 -0.31 -3.25 16.75
CA SER A 359 -0.59 -2.72 15.41
C SER A 359 -2.05 -2.86 15.01
N ILE A 360 -2.48 -1.95 14.14
CA ILE A 360 -3.71 -2.06 13.34
C ILE A 360 -3.30 -2.12 11.88
N THR A 361 -3.85 -3.09 11.14
CA THR A 361 -3.55 -3.29 9.72
C THR A 361 -4.84 -3.42 8.93
N VAL A 362 -4.92 -2.80 7.76
CA VAL A 362 -5.99 -3.08 6.79
C VAL A 362 -5.58 -4.36 6.05
N VAL A 363 -6.31 -5.44 6.31
CA VAL A 363 -5.98 -6.81 5.85
C VAL A 363 -6.53 -7.03 4.45
N SER A 364 -7.79 -6.66 4.27
CA SER A 364 -8.49 -6.58 3.00
C SER A 364 -9.26 -5.26 2.95
N ARG A 365 -9.97 -5.02 1.85
CA ARG A 365 -10.82 -3.86 1.65
C ARG A 365 -11.82 -3.64 2.81
N GLU A 366 -12.42 -4.71 3.32
CA GLU A 366 -13.42 -4.66 4.40
C GLU A 366 -12.89 -5.10 5.79
N ASP A 367 -11.70 -5.72 5.89
CA ASP A 367 -11.20 -6.31 7.13
C ASP A 367 -10.07 -5.51 7.79
N VAL A 368 -10.20 -5.26 9.09
CA VAL A 368 -9.17 -4.70 9.97
C VAL A 368 -8.57 -5.81 10.84
N GLY A 369 -7.26 -5.92 10.86
CA GLY A 369 -6.50 -6.77 11.77
C GLY A 369 -5.93 -5.97 12.92
N ILE A 370 -6.14 -6.42 14.15
CA ILE A 370 -5.65 -5.80 15.38
C ILE A 370 -4.77 -6.82 16.11
N ILE A 371 -3.55 -6.42 16.45
CA ILE A 371 -2.65 -7.25 17.27
C ILE A 371 -2.53 -6.62 18.65
N HIS A 372 -2.94 -7.37 19.68
CA HIS A 372 -2.87 -6.98 21.09
C HIS A 372 -2.25 -8.11 21.90
N LYS A 373 -1.18 -7.82 22.65
CA LYS A 373 -0.43 -8.81 23.45
C LYS A 373 -0.10 -10.13 22.70
N GLY A 374 0.18 -10.04 21.39
CA GLY A 374 0.47 -11.19 20.53
C GLY A 374 -0.74 -11.97 20.02
N VAL A 375 -1.96 -11.63 20.45
CA VAL A 375 -3.22 -12.17 19.92
C VAL A 375 -3.65 -11.34 18.72
N TYR A 376 -4.09 -12.02 17.65
CA TYR A 376 -4.58 -11.39 16.43
C TYR A 376 -6.10 -11.49 16.36
N TYR A 377 -6.76 -10.34 16.26
CA TYR A 377 -8.19 -10.19 16.04
C TYR A 377 -8.42 -9.65 14.63
N GLN A 378 -9.35 -10.25 13.88
CA GLN A 378 -9.75 -9.73 12.58
C GLN A 378 -11.22 -9.34 12.61
N VAL A 379 -11.51 -8.08 12.36
CA VAL A 379 -12.88 -7.54 12.31
C VAL A 379 -13.19 -7.18 10.88
N GLY A 380 -14.20 -7.84 10.31
CA GLY A 380 -14.67 -7.62 8.95
C GLY A 380 -16.09 -7.06 8.90
N ALA A 381 -16.58 -6.83 7.69
CA ALA A 381 -17.93 -6.37 7.44
C ALA A 381 -18.47 -6.97 6.13
N GLU A 382 -19.79 -7.24 6.07
CA GLU A 382 -20.46 -7.52 4.79
C GLU A 382 -20.71 -6.24 3.98
N VAL A 383 -20.91 -5.12 4.69
CA VAL A 383 -21.11 -3.79 4.11
C VAL A 383 -19.78 -3.05 4.06
N GLN A 384 -19.61 -2.22 3.04
CA GLN A 384 -18.40 -1.43 2.81
C GLN A 384 -18.15 -0.49 3.98
N ARG A 385 -16.95 -0.59 4.59
CA ARG A 385 -16.52 0.28 5.69
C ARG A 385 -15.05 0.62 5.58
N SER A 386 -14.71 1.79 6.07
CA SER A 386 -13.31 2.23 6.15
C SER A 386 -12.62 1.59 7.34
N GLY A 387 -11.86 0.52 7.11
CA GLY A 387 -10.84 0.07 8.06
C GLY A 387 -9.67 1.04 8.18
N VAL A 388 -9.46 1.86 7.15
CA VAL A 388 -8.42 2.88 7.10
C VAL A 388 -8.58 3.86 8.27
N LYS A 389 -9.79 4.36 8.56
CA LYS A 389 -10.02 5.36 9.63
C LYS A 389 -9.44 4.96 11.00
N TYR A 390 -9.58 3.68 11.40
CA TYR A 390 -9.00 3.17 12.66
C TYR A 390 -7.47 3.19 12.63
N LYS A 391 -6.88 2.77 11.51
CA LYS A 391 -5.43 2.83 11.30
C LYS A 391 -4.91 4.28 11.27
N GLN A 392 -5.68 5.22 10.73
CA GLN A 392 -5.33 6.65 10.73
C GLN A 392 -5.31 7.19 12.15
N LEU A 393 -6.40 6.97 12.89
CA LEU A 393 -6.58 7.51 14.23
C LEU A 393 -5.50 7.01 15.19
N ILE A 394 -5.15 5.72 15.18
CA ILE A 394 -4.10 5.21 16.07
C ILE A 394 -2.73 5.83 15.75
N SER A 395 -2.43 6.09 14.47
CA SER A 395 -1.18 6.76 14.09
C SER A 395 -1.16 8.21 14.59
N MET A 396 -2.24 8.96 14.38
CA MET A 396 -2.38 10.35 14.81
C MET A 396 -2.28 10.48 16.35
N LEU A 397 -3.00 9.63 17.10
CA LEU A 397 -2.94 9.63 18.57
C LEU A 397 -1.52 9.35 19.09
N ARG A 398 -0.75 8.52 18.38
CA ARG A 398 0.65 8.19 18.68
C ARG A 398 1.67 9.21 18.16
N GLY A 399 1.23 10.31 17.56
CA GLY A 399 2.11 11.31 16.96
C GLY A 399 2.94 10.77 15.78
N ARG A 400 2.46 9.70 15.13
CA ARG A 400 3.09 9.13 13.94
C ARG A 400 2.46 9.74 12.70
N GLN A 401 3.28 10.06 11.69
CA GLN A 401 2.74 10.48 10.40
C GLN A 401 1.88 9.36 9.79
N PHE A 402 0.68 9.76 9.37
CA PHE A 402 -0.20 8.97 8.52
C PHE A 402 -0.16 9.58 7.11
N LEU A 403 1.02 9.57 6.50
CA LEU A 403 1.11 9.23 5.09
C LEU A 403 2.41 8.60 4.82
#